data_AF-A0A6J1QPB3-F1
#
_entry.id   AF-A0A6J1QPB3-F1
#
_cell.length_a   1.000
_cell.length_b   1.000
_cell.length_c   1.000
_cell.angle_alpha   90.00
_cell.angle_beta   90.00
_cell.angle_gamma   90.00
#
_symmetry.space_group_name_H-M   'P 1'
#
loop_
_entity.id
_entity.type
_entity.pdbx_description
1 polymer ?
#
loop_
_entity_poly.entity_id
_entity_poly.type
_entity_poly.pdbx_seq_one_letter_code
_entity_poly.pdbx_strand_id
1 'polypeptide(L)'
;MYSVEGSNGGNSSGSRRMNYYVPIHDDDDETPSYENKCNNISLKRRAVRILSRRYALTATGYKFLEVGVNVGPPSYVEIAVGDHRGTELILSLETWKGFYEQRRNILNFIRSSKDTCDFISIGPLTLRICTINGVKLVRLESLNVRLTMIESTLHRMLDLDPCIDAMFHRLNRIVETVDVKFTQFSKIASTVTNPTQVLNVIRDSDAFDKHQLVDCELAALFFSALP
;
A
#
# COMPACT_ATOMS: atom_id res chain seq x y z
N MET A 1 45.92 -46.88 32.94
CA MET A 1 47.21 -46.65 33.63
C MET A 1 48.19 -46.17 32.57
N TYR A 2 48.71 -44.95 32.54
CA TYR A 2 48.73 -43.84 33.49
C TYR A 2 48.82 -42.51 32.70
N SER A 3 48.27 -41.47 33.32
CA SER A 3 48.32 -40.05 32.97
C SER A 3 49.73 -39.46 32.92
N VAL A 4 49.89 -38.23 32.42
CA VAL A 4 50.21 -37.05 33.27
C VAL A 4 50.09 -35.74 32.46
N GLU A 5 49.42 -34.78 33.09
CA GLU A 5 49.24 -33.34 32.81
C GLU A 5 50.59 -32.57 32.91
N GLY A 6 50.80 -31.36 32.41
CA GLY A 6 49.91 -30.38 31.79
C GLY A 6 50.62 -29.03 31.54
N SER A 7 49.83 -28.16 30.91
CA SER A 7 49.71 -26.70 31.12
C SER A 7 50.69 -25.68 30.52
N ASN A 8 50.01 -24.76 29.80
CA ASN A 8 50.26 -23.33 29.52
C ASN A 8 51.37 -22.99 28.51
N GLY A 9 51.13 -22.20 27.46
CA GLY A 9 50.02 -21.31 27.12
C GLY A 9 50.63 -20.07 26.45
N GLY A 10 50.05 -19.59 25.33
CA GLY A 10 50.48 -18.32 24.72
C GLY A 10 50.20 -18.20 23.23
N ASN A 11 49.09 -17.52 22.90
CA ASN A 11 48.71 -17.04 21.57
C ASN A 11 49.76 -16.09 20.97
N SER A 12 49.91 -16.11 19.63
CA SER A 12 50.14 -14.89 18.86
C SER A 12 49.80 -15.07 17.39
N SER A 13 49.15 -14.02 16.87
CA SER A 13 48.81 -13.70 15.49
C SER A 13 50.01 -13.74 14.52
N GLY A 14 49.72 -13.96 13.22
CA GLY A 14 50.73 -13.85 12.17
C GLY A 14 50.24 -14.17 10.75
N SER A 15 49.83 -13.12 10.04
CA SER A 15 49.47 -13.01 8.61
C SER A 15 50.37 -13.71 7.56
N ARG A 16 49.78 -14.13 6.42
CA ARG A 16 50.31 -14.11 5.00
C ARG A 16 49.20 -14.64 4.04
N ARG A 17 48.53 -13.84 3.19
CA ARG A 17 48.81 -13.50 1.76
C ARG A 17 49.30 -14.72 0.93
N MET A 18 48.76 -15.14 -0.22
CA MET A 18 48.32 -14.41 -1.45
C MET A 18 47.58 -15.35 -2.45
N ASN A 19 46.51 -14.86 -3.11
CA ASN A 19 46.13 -14.89 -4.56
C ASN A 19 46.79 -15.90 -5.55
N TYR A 20 46.21 -16.36 -6.67
CA TYR A 20 44.90 -16.42 -7.37
C TYR A 20 45.13 -17.35 -8.59
N TYR A 21 44.21 -18.23 -8.96
CA TYR A 21 43.71 -18.38 -10.36
C TYR A 21 42.48 -19.31 -10.40
N VAL A 22 41.52 -18.96 -11.25
CA VAL A 22 40.19 -19.56 -11.43
C VAL A 22 40.14 -20.33 -12.76
N PRO A 23 39.47 -21.48 -12.85
CA PRO A 23 38.92 -21.97 -14.12
C PRO A 23 37.46 -21.55 -14.26
N ILE A 24 37.16 -20.94 -15.41
CA ILE A 24 35.81 -20.56 -15.87
C ILE A 24 35.09 -21.85 -16.28
N HIS A 25 33.92 -22.11 -15.70
CA HIS A 25 32.95 -23.03 -16.27
C HIS A 25 31.87 -22.19 -16.96
N ASP A 26 31.75 -22.40 -18.27
CA ASP A 26 30.65 -21.95 -19.10
C ASP A 26 29.39 -22.70 -18.66
N ASP A 27 28.52 -22.03 -17.91
CA ASP A 27 27.19 -22.52 -17.61
C ASP A 27 26.20 -21.90 -18.61
N ASP A 28 25.38 -22.79 -19.17
CA ASP A 28 24.49 -22.62 -20.31
C ASP A 28 23.53 -21.42 -20.22
N ASP A 29 23.34 -20.79 -21.38
CA ASP A 29 22.35 -19.77 -21.70
C ASP A 29 20.92 -20.36 -21.63
N GLU A 30 20.39 -20.56 -20.42
CA GLU A 30 18.94 -20.73 -20.22
C GLU A 30 18.28 -19.35 -20.27
N THR A 31 17.78 -19.00 -21.45
CA THR A 31 16.83 -17.89 -21.67
C THR A 31 15.71 -17.94 -20.61
N PRO A 32 15.48 -16.87 -19.83
CA PRO A 32 14.44 -16.90 -18.82
C PRO A 32 13.07 -16.92 -19.51
N SER A 33 12.33 -18.01 -19.27
CA SER A 33 10.91 -18.14 -19.59
C SER A 33 10.15 -16.89 -19.15
N TYR A 34 9.35 -16.36 -20.06
CA TYR A 34 8.53 -15.15 -19.95
C TYR A 34 7.41 -15.24 -18.88
N GLU A 35 7.30 -16.34 -18.14
CA GLU A 35 6.21 -16.59 -17.20
C GLU A 35 6.26 -15.80 -15.88
N ASN A 36 7.34 -15.06 -15.57
CA ASN A 36 7.49 -14.42 -14.26
C ASN A 36 7.39 -12.88 -14.24
N LYS A 37 6.98 -12.24 -15.33
CA LYS A 37 6.89 -10.77 -15.38
C LYS A 37 5.57 -10.20 -14.83
N CYS A 38 4.49 -10.98 -14.83
CA CYS A 38 3.19 -10.52 -14.30
C CYS A 38 3.17 -10.45 -12.76
N ASN A 39 4.00 -11.24 -12.08
CA ASN A 39 4.11 -11.22 -10.61
C ASN A 39 5.09 -10.13 -10.11
N ASN A 40 5.97 -9.62 -10.98
CA ASN A 40 6.94 -8.56 -10.69
C ASN A 40 6.47 -7.14 -11.05
N ILE A 41 5.18 -6.95 -11.38
CA ILE A 41 4.57 -5.61 -11.45
C ILE A 41 4.46 -4.99 -10.04
N SER A 42 4.65 -5.80 -8.99
CA SER A 42 4.74 -5.36 -7.60
C SER A 42 6.14 -4.86 -7.24
N LEU A 43 6.19 -3.78 -6.42
CA LEU A 43 7.35 -3.20 -5.72
C LEU A 43 7.97 -1.90 -6.29
N LYS A 44 7.13 -0.87 -6.53
CA LYS A 44 7.44 0.56 -6.20
C LYS A 44 6.39 1.57 -6.69
N ARG A 45 5.42 1.14 -7.49
CA ARG A 45 4.33 2.01 -7.92
C ARG A 45 3.31 2.15 -6.80
N ARG A 46 2.93 3.38 -6.49
CA ARG A 46 1.83 3.74 -5.58
C ARG A 46 0.67 2.79 -5.87
N ALA A 47 0.06 2.15 -4.86
CA ALA A 47 -1.08 1.28 -5.07
C ALA A 47 -2.13 2.05 -5.90
N VAL A 48 -2.36 1.62 -7.13
CA VAL A 48 -3.30 2.29 -8.03
C VAL A 48 -4.69 1.79 -7.67
N ARG A 49 -5.48 2.67 -7.05
CA ARG A 49 -6.90 2.40 -6.78
C ARG A 49 -7.69 2.82 -8.00
N ILE A 50 -8.36 1.87 -8.66
CA ILE A 50 -9.29 2.20 -9.75
C ILE A 50 -10.61 2.68 -9.17
N LEU A 51 -11.40 3.39 -9.99
CA LEU A 51 -12.74 3.85 -9.61
C LEU A 51 -12.76 4.68 -8.31
N SER A 52 -11.62 5.32 -7.98
CA SER A 52 -11.44 5.95 -6.70
C SER A 52 -12.13 7.30 -6.62
N ARG A 53 -12.60 7.65 -5.42
CA ARG A 53 -13.09 8.98 -5.10
C ARG A 53 -12.23 9.57 -4.00
N ARG A 54 -11.62 10.72 -4.30
CA ARG A 54 -10.80 11.50 -3.38
C ARG A 54 -11.55 12.73 -2.86
N TYR A 55 -11.59 12.86 -1.55
CA TYR A 55 -12.18 13.98 -0.82
C TYR A 55 -11.07 14.82 -0.21
N ALA A 56 -11.07 16.13 -0.48
CA ALA A 56 -10.11 17.04 0.11
C ALA A 56 -10.45 17.30 1.58
N LEU A 57 -9.50 17.04 2.48
CA LEU A 57 -9.64 17.33 3.93
C LEU A 57 -9.16 18.74 4.30
N THR A 58 -8.55 19.43 3.34
CA THR A 58 -8.02 20.79 3.49
C THR A 58 -8.37 21.60 2.23
N ALA A 59 -8.51 22.91 2.34
CA ALA A 59 -8.81 23.77 1.19
C ALA A 59 -7.77 23.66 0.07
N THR A 60 -6.51 23.40 0.42
CA THR A 60 -5.41 23.21 -0.52
C THR A 60 -5.33 21.79 -1.07
N GLY A 61 -6.16 20.85 -0.60
CA GLY A 61 -6.07 19.43 -0.96
C GLY A 61 -4.80 18.72 -0.44
N TYR A 62 -4.03 19.36 0.45
CA TYR A 62 -2.79 18.82 1.02
C TYR A 62 -3.02 17.49 1.74
N LYS A 63 -4.11 17.40 2.50
CA LYS A 63 -4.62 16.15 3.10
C LYS A 63 -5.87 15.71 2.37
N PHE A 64 -6.05 14.40 2.25
CA PHE A 64 -7.19 13.81 1.55
C PHE A 64 -7.63 12.50 2.22
N LEU A 65 -8.88 12.14 1.93
CA LEU A 65 -9.47 10.84 2.21
C LEU A 65 -9.88 10.24 0.88
N GLU A 66 -9.47 9.02 0.59
CA GLU A 66 -9.72 8.34 -0.67
C GLU A 66 -10.35 6.98 -0.41
N VAL A 67 -11.30 6.61 -1.26
CA VAL A 67 -11.89 5.26 -1.28
C VAL A 67 -11.86 4.77 -2.72
N GLY A 68 -11.39 3.55 -2.96
CA GLY A 68 -11.24 3.00 -4.31
C GLY A 68 -11.00 1.49 -4.27
N VAL A 69 -10.94 0.86 -5.43
CA VAL A 69 -10.70 -0.59 -5.54
C VAL A 69 -9.20 -0.83 -5.77
N ASN A 70 -8.56 -1.53 -4.84
CA ASN A 70 -7.23 -2.09 -5.03
C ASN A 70 -7.38 -3.37 -5.86
N VAL A 71 -6.71 -3.40 -7.01
CA VAL A 71 -6.85 -4.47 -8.00
C VAL A 71 -5.80 -5.55 -7.76
N GLY A 72 -6.24 -6.79 -7.63
CA GLY A 72 -5.40 -7.97 -7.51
C GLY A 72 -6.27 -9.22 -7.35
N PRO A 73 -5.73 -10.43 -7.30
CA PRO A 73 -6.49 -11.60 -6.88
C PRO A 73 -6.25 -11.87 -5.38
N PRO A 74 -7.21 -11.58 -4.48
CA PRO A 74 -8.52 -10.94 -4.69
C PRO A 74 -8.46 -9.40 -4.63
N SER A 75 -9.37 -8.74 -5.35
CA SER A 75 -9.51 -7.28 -5.31
C SER A 75 -10.30 -6.90 -4.08
N TYR A 76 -10.11 -5.69 -3.58
CA TYR A 76 -10.83 -5.21 -2.42
C TYR A 76 -10.98 -3.69 -2.42
N VAL A 77 -11.99 -3.21 -1.70
CA VAL A 77 -12.15 -1.76 -1.48
C VAL A 77 -11.20 -1.32 -0.37
N GLU A 78 -10.46 -0.26 -0.64
CA GLU A 78 -9.48 0.32 0.26
C GLU A 78 -9.88 1.75 0.63
N ILE A 79 -9.78 2.09 1.91
CA ILE A 79 -9.94 3.46 2.43
C ILE A 79 -8.56 3.96 2.82
N ALA A 80 -8.17 5.15 2.34
CA ALA A 80 -6.86 5.72 2.61
C ALA A 80 -6.98 7.18 3.06
N VAL A 81 -6.39 7.51 4.20
CA VAL A 81 -6.11 8.90 4.58
C VAL A 81 -4.72 9.20 4.09
N GLY A 82 -4.52 10.28 3.35
CA GLY A 82 -3.21 10.58 2.80
C GLY A 82 -2.85 12.04 2.74
N ASP A 83 -1.63 12.30 2.28
CA ASP A 83 -1.15 13.64 1.99
C ASP A 83 -0.40 13.78 0.67
N HIS A 84 -0.21 15.02 0.25
CA HIS A 84 0.45 15.35 -1.02
C HIS A 84 1.92 14.89 -1.09
N ARG A 85 2.55 14.46 0.02
CA ARG A 85 3.90 13.89 0.04
C ARG A 85 3.92 12.40 -0.31
N GLY A 86 2.75 11.81 -0.59
CA GLY A 86 2.61 10.39 -0.89
C GLY A 86 2.50 9.51 0.36
N THR A 87 2.37 10.10 1.55
CA THR A 87 2.10 9.32 2.76
C THR A 87 0.63 8.93 2.78
N GLU A 88 0.33 7.63 2.87
CA GLU A 88 -1.03 7.10 2.91
C GLU A 88 -1.15 6.09 4.04
N LEU A 89 -2.13 6.31 4.91
CA LEU A 89 -2.53 5.42 5.97
C LEU A 89 -3.78 4.68 5.51
N ILE A 90 -3.63 3.37 5.32
CA ILE A 90 -4.69 2.49 4.86
C ILE A 90 -5.53 2.03 6.04
N LEU A 91 -6.85 2.09 5.87
CA LEU A 91 -7.85 1.74 6.85
C LEU A 91 -8.75 0.64 6.30
N SER A 92 -8.96 -0.41 7.10
CA SER A 92 -10.06 -1.34 6.85
C SER A 92 -11.40 -0.64 7.10
N LEU A 93 -12.48 -1.16 6.52
CA LEU A 93 -13.83 -0.69 6.83
C LEU A 93 -14.14 -0.76 8.34
N GLU A 94 -13.70 -1.84 8.99
CA GLU A 94 -13.85 -2.01 10.44
C GLU A 94 -13.13 -0.91 11.22
N THR A 95 -11.88 -0.59 10.84
CA THR A 95 -11.11 0.48 11.48
C THR A 95 -11.79 1.84 11.26
N TRP A 96 -12.28 2.10 10.05
CA TRP A 96 -13.03 3.33 9.74
C TRP A 96 -14.31 3.45 10.58
N LYS A 97 -15.11 2.39 10.68
CA LYS A 97 -16.34 2.37 11.49
C LYS A 97 -16.04 2.57 12.97
N GLY A 98 -15.06 1.84 13.51
CA GLY A 98 -14.61 2.04 14.88
C GLY A 98 -14.11 3.47 15.14
N PHE A 99 -13.45 4.08 14.15
CA PHE A 99 -13.00 5.47 14.22
C PHE A 99 -14.17 6.44 14.36
N TYR A 100 -15.18 6.28 13.52
CA TYR A 100 -16.38 7.12 13.54
C TYR A 100 -17.27 6.88 14.77
N GLU A 101 -17.41 5.63 15.23
CA GLU A 101 -18.15 5.29 16.44
C GLU A 101 -17.54 5.97 17.67
N GLN A 102 -16.20 6.02 17.73
CA GLN A 102 -15.47 6.69 18.80
C GLN A 102 -15.37 8.22 18.61
N ARG A 103 -16.02 8.84 17.61
CA ARG A 103 -15.90 10.28 17.31
C ARG A 103 -16.04 11.17 18.54
N ARG A 104 -17.03 10.92 19.41
CA ARG A 104 -17.24 11.75 20.61
C ARG A 104 -16.07 11.62 21.59
N ASN A 105 -15.55 10.41 21.77
CA ASN A 105 -14.41 10.15 22.64
C ASN A 105 -13.13 10.80 22.08
N ILE A 106 -12.91 10.70 20.76
CA ILE A 106 -11.80 11.34 20.06
C ILE A 106 -11.85 12.86 20.22
N LEU A 107 -13.01 13.48 19.97
CA LEU A 107 -13.16 14.93 20.09
C LEU A 107 -12.98 15.42 21.52
N ASN A 108 -13.48 14.66 22.50
CA ASN A 108 -13.24 14.96 23.91
C ASN A 108 -11.75 14.82 24.26
N PHE A 109 -11.10 13.77 23.79
CA PHE A 109 -9.68 13.52 24.00
C PHE A 109 -8.81 14.66 23.45
N ILE A 110 -9.13 15.17 22.26
CA ILE A 110 -8.42 16.32 21.68
C ILE A 110 -8.57 17.57 22.55
N ARG A 111 -9.72 17.78 23.18
CA ARG A 111 -9.96 18.93 24.07
C ARG A 111 -9.28 18.78 25.42
N SER A 112 -9.33 17.58 26.01
CA SER A 112 -8.91 17.34 27.40
C SER A 112 -7.45 16.93 27.56
N SER A 113 -6.81 16.38 26.52
CA SER A 113 -5.43 15.91 26.60
C SER A 113 -4.50 17.06 26.97
N LYS A 114 -3.88 16.93 28.16
CA LYS A 114 -2.81 17.79 28.67
C LYS A 114 -1.43 17.15 28.48
N ASP A 115 -1.37 15.82 28.51
CA ASP A 115 -0.15 15.03 28.39
C ASP A 115 -0.02 14.38 27.00
N THR A 116 1.21 14.32 26.49
CA THR A 116 1.54 13.75 25.17
C THR A 116 1.64 12.22 25.17
N CYS A 117 1.55 11.58 26.35
CA CYS A 117 1.67 10.12 26.50
C CYS A 117 0.35 9.38 26.25
N ASP A 118 -0.80 10.06 26.42
CA ASP A 118 -2.11 9.46 26.24
C ASP A 118 -2.38 9.12 24.75
N PHE A 119 -3.19 8.09 24.53
CA PHE A 119 -3.59 7.66 23.20
C PHE A 119 -4.96 7.00 23.19
N ILE A 120 -5.59 6.99 22.02
CA ILE A 120 -6.77 6.15 21.72
C ILE A 120 -6.33 5.08 20.72
N SER A 121 -6.69 3.83 20.96
CA SER A 121 -6.48 2.73 20.02
C SER A 121 -7.82 2.29 19.40
N ILE A 122 -7.81 2.09 18.08
CA ILE A 122 -8.97 1.69 17.27
C ILE A 122 -8.48 0.66 16.27
N GLY A 123 -8.58 -0.62 16.65
CA GLY A 123 -7.97 -1.71 15.89
C GLY A 123 -6.46 -1.47 15.70
N PRO A 124 -5.93 -1.45 14.47
CA PRO A 124 -4.51 -1.16 14.21
C PRO A 124 -4.15 0.33 14.27
N LEU A 125 -5.13 1.23 14.36
CA LEU A 125 -4.92 2.67 14.35
C LEU A 125 -4.72 3.21 15.76
N THR A 126 -3.63 3.94 15.97
CA THR A 126 -3.38 4.70 17.20
C THR A 126 -3.54 6.19 16.93
N LEU A 127 -4.29 6.87 17.79
CA LEU A 127 -4.45 8.32 17.78
C LEU A 127 -3.72 8.93 18.98
N ARG A 128 -2.81 9.87 18.71
CA ARG A 128 -2.06 10.62 19.72
C ARG A 128 -2.21 12.12 19.51
N ILE A 129 -2.03 12.88 20.59
CA ILE A 129 -1.85 14.32 20.52
C ILE A 129 -0.36 14.64 20.52
N CYS A 130 0.06 15.53 19.63
CA CYS A 130 1.42 16.06 19.62
C CYS A 130 1.41 17.57 19.46
N THR A 131 2.48 18.23 19.91
CA THR A 131 2.66 19.67 19.75
C THR A 131 3.85 19.89 18.83
N ILE A 132 3.65 20.64 17.74
CA ILE A 132 4.73 21.04 16.83
C ILE A 132 4.69 22.56 16.74
N ASN A 133 5.79 23.22 17.11
CA ASN A 133 5.92 24.68 17.12
C ASN A 133 4.78 25.39 17.88
N GLY A 134 4.38 24.84 19.03
CA GLY A 134 3.28 25.37 19.86
C GLY A 134 1.86 25.07 19.35
N VAL A 135 1.73 24.42 18.18
CA VAL A 135 0.43 24.02 17.63
C VAL A 135 0.09 22.60 18.05
N LYS A 136 -1.09 22.42 18.65
CA LYS A 136 -1.65 21.11 18.99
C LYS A 136 -2.15 20.41 17.73
N LEU A 137 -1.68 19.19 17.51
CA LEU A 137 -1.99 18.38 16.33
C LEU A 137 -2.43 16.97 16.74
N VAL A 138 -3.27 16.39 15.90
CA VAL A 138 -3.69 15.00 15.98
C VAL A 138 -2.78 14.18 15.09
N ARG A 139 -2.17 13.14 15.65
CA ARG A 139 -1.34 12.19 14.92
C ARG A 139 -2.04 10.84 14.87
N LEU A 140 -2.30 10.38 13.66
CA LEU A 140 -2.76 9.03 13.35
C LEU A 140 -1.55 8.17 13.00
N GLU A 141 -1.43 7.02 13.64
CA GLU A 141 -0.32 6.09 13.47
C GLU A 141 -0.87 4.69 13.19
N SER A 142 -0.32 4.02 12.18
CA SER A 142 -0.57 2.61 11.91
C SER A 142 0.70 1.98 11.36
N LEU A 143 1.17 0.90 11.98
CA LEU A 143 2.44 0.23 11.66
C LEU A 143 3.60 1.24 11.55
N ASN A 144 4.11 1.49 10.34
CA ASN A 144 5.23 2.38 10.04
C ASN A 144 4.80 3.71 9.41
N VAL A 145 3.49 3.98 9.31
CA VAL A 145 2.95 5.19 8.71
C VAL A 145 2.40 6.10 9.80
N ARG A 146 2.74 7.40 9.69
CA ARG A 146 2.25 8.43 10.60
C ARG A 146 1.72 9.61 9.79
N LEU A 147 0.52 10.05 10.10
CA LEU A 147 -0.09 11.23 9.52
C LEU A 147 -0.48 12.20 10.63
N THR A 148 0.01 13.43 10.53
CA THR A 148 -0.35 14.50 11.45
C THR A 148 -1.29 15.49 10.75
N MET A 149 -2.29 15.97 11.48
CA MET A 149 -3.27 16.94 11.02
C MET A 149 -3.78 17.83 12.16
N ILE A 150 -4.34 18.98 11.82
CA ILE A 150 -5.03 19.85 12.78
C ILE A 150 -6.42 19.30 13.11
N GLU A 151 -6.98 19.72 14.25
CA GLU A 151 -8.31 19.28 14.69
C GLU A 151 -9.40 19.51 13.63
N SER A 152 -9.41 20.66 12.95
CA SER A 152 -10.41 20.96 11.92
C SER A 152 -10.34 20.05 10.70
N THR A 153 -9.15 19.54 10.34
CA THR A 153 -8.98 18.53 9.29
C THR A 153 -9.56 17.18 9.74
N LEU A 154 -9.38 16.82 11.00
CA LEU A 154 -9.97 15.61 11.56
C LEU A 154 -11.50 15.68 11.60
N HIS A 155 -12.07 16.82 12.00
CA HIS A 155 -13.53 17.03 11.94
C HIS A 155 -14.08 16.81 10.53
N ARG A 156 -13.44 17.43 9.52
CA ARG A 156 -13.84 17.21 8.12
C ARG A 156 -13.76 15.74 7.69
N MET A 157 -12.76 15.01 8.21
CA MET A 157 -12.64 13.58 7.94
C MET A 157 -13.83 12.81 8.53
N LEU A 158 -14.23 13.12 9.77
CA LEU A 158 -15.39 12.52 10.42
C LEU A 158 -16.72 12.88 9.74
N ASP A 159 -16.88 14.11 9.27
CA ASP A 159 -18.09 14.57 8.56
C ASP A 159 -18.33 13.82 7.23
N LEU A 160 -17.27 13.21 6.66
CA LEU A 160 -17.36 12.44 5.43
C LEU A 160 -17.84 11.00 5.62
N ASP A 161 -18.07 10.53 6.85
CA ASP A 161 -18.46 9.14 7.13
C ASP A 161 -19.62 8.62 6.26
N PRO A 162 -20.77 9.34 6.13
CA PRO A 162 -21.86 8.86 5.27
C PRO A 162 -21.46 8.74 3.79
N CYS A 163 -20.58 9.61 3.31
CA CYS A 163 -20.07 9.55 1.94
C CYS A 163 -19.13 8.36 1.74
N ILE A 164 -18.26 8.07 2.71
CA ILE A 164 -17.34 6.94 2.67
C ILE A 164 -18.09 5.62 2.75
N ASP A 165 -19.05 5.49 3.65
CA ASP A 165 -19.85 4.27 3.78
C ASP A 165 -20.65 4.00 2.49
N ALA A 166 -21.29 5.03 1.93
CA ALA A 166 -22.02 4.90 0.66
C ALA A 166 -21.11 4.51 -0.51
N MET A 167 -19.95 5.15 -0.65
CA MET A 167 -18.98 4.82 -1.70
C MET A 167 -18.38 3.43 -1.52
N PHE A 168 -18.04 3.06 -0.29
CA PHE A 168 -17.51 1.73 0.02
C PHE A 168 -18.50 0.65 -0.41
N HIS A 169 -19.76 0.74 -0.01
CA HIS A 169 -20.77 -0.24 -0.40
C HIS A 169 -20.99 -0.30 -1.91
N ARG A 170 -20.97 0.87 -2.59
CA ARG A 170 -21.09 0.91 -4.06
C ARG A 170 -19.93 0.20 -4.75
N LEU A 171 -18.70 0.44 -4.31
CA LEU A 171 -17.52 -0.20 -4.88
C LEU A 171 -17.46 -1.69 -4.52
N ASN A 172 -17.86 -2.06 -3.31
CA ASN A 172 -17.83 -3.45 -2.88
C ASN A 172 -18.74 -4.36 -3.74
N ARG A 173 -19.86 -3.82 -4.24
CA ARG A 173 -20.78 -4.53 -5.14
C ARG A 173 -20.20 -4.88 -6.51
N ILE A 174 -19.12 -4.20 -6.92
CA ILE A 174 -18.50 -4.41 -8.23
C ILE A 174 -17.13 -5.08 -8.16
N VAL A 175 -16.63 -5.38 -6.95
CA VAL A 175 -15.32 -6.04 -6.74
C VAL A 175 -15.23 -7.37 -7.48
N GLU A 176 -16.27 -8.20 -7.42
CA GLU A 176 -16.29 -9.48 -8.14
C GLU A 176 -16.20 -9.28 -9.66
N THR A 177 -16.88 -8.26 -10.20
CA THR A 177 -16.76 -7.91 -11.62
C THR A 177 -15.34 -7.45 -11.97
N VAL A 178 -14.70 -6.66 -11.10
CA VAL A 178 -13.30 -6.26 -11.25
C VAL A 178 -12.39 -7.48 -11.28
N ASP A 179 -12.56 -8.43 -10.37
CA ASP A 179 -11.74 -9.66 -10.32
C ASP A 179 -11.86 -10.52 -11.57
N VAL A 180 -13.10 -10.74 -12.04
CA VAL A 180 -13.36 -11.50 -13.27
C VAL A 180 -12.71 -10.83 -14.46
N LYS A 181 -12.92 -9.52 -14.64
CA LYS A 181 -12.37 -8.76 -15.77
C LYS A 181 -10.85 -8.65 -15.70
N PHE A 182 -10.29 -8.41 -14.51
CA PHE A 182 -8.85 -8.35 -14.32
C PHE A 182 -8.18 -9.69 -14.65
N THR A 183 -8.79 -10.81 -14.24
CA THR A 183 -8.31 -12.15 -14.58
C THR A 183 -8.33 -12.41 -16.09
N GLN A 184 -9.43 -12.04 -16.77
CA GLN A 184 -9.55 -12.17 -18.22
C GLN A 184 -8.49 -11.32 -18.95
N PHE A 185 -8.35 -10.05 -18.58
CA PHE A 185 -7.36 -9.15 -19.18
C PHE A 185 -5.93 -9.61 -18.90
N SER A 186 -5.65 -10.15 -17.71
CA SER A 186 -4.33 -10.71 -17.37
C SER A 186 -4.00 -11.94 -18.24
N LYS A 187 -4.97 -12.81 -18.51
CA LYS A 187 -4.80 -13.97 -19.41
C LYS A 187 -4.55 -13.54 -20.85
N ILE A 188 -5.19 -12.47 -21.32
CA ILE A 188 -4.92 -11.91 -22.65
C ILE A 188 -3.52 -11.29 -22.66
N ALA A 189 -3.18 -10.47 -21.66
CA ALA A 189 -1.89 -9.83 -21.56
C ALA A 189 -0.73 -10.84 -21.55
N SER A 190 -0.91 -12.02 -20.93
CA SER A 190 0.12 -13.05 -20.86
C SER A 190 0.43 -13.73 -22.21
N THR A 191 -0.44 -13.62 -23.21
CA THR A 191 -0.17 -14.16 -24.56
C THR A 191 0.59 -13.18 -25.45
N VAL A 192 0.72 -11.92 -25.03
CA VAL A 192 1.32 -10.85 -25.82
C VAL A 192 2.81 -10.74 -25.51
N THR A 193 3.65 -11.03 -26.50
CA THR A 193 5.12 -10.96 -26.36
C THR A 193 5.63 -9.52 -26.25
N ASN A 194 5.00 -8.58 -26.96
CA ASN A 194 5.38 -7.17 -26.93
C ASN A 194 4.51 -6.38 -25.93
N PRO A 195 5.06 -5.90 -24.80
CA PRO A 195 4.29 -5.17 -23.80
C PRO A 195 3.55 -3.95 -24.35
N THR A 196 4.12 -3.25 -25.34
CA THR A 196 3.49 -2.05 -25.92
C THR A 196 2.20 -2.36 -26.68
N GLN A 197 1.95 -3.63 -27.03
CA GLN A 197 0.76 -4.07 -27.74
C GLN A 197 -0.35 -4.58 -26.81
N VAL A 198 -0.05 -4.86 -25.54
CA VAL A 198 -0.99 -5.46 -24.57
C VAL A 198 -2.33 -4.74 -24.56
N LEU A 199 -2.32 -3.41 -24.49
CA LEU A 199 -3.54 -2.62 -24.44
C LEU A 199 -4.38 -2.74 -25.73
N ASN A 200 -3.74 -2.76 -26.89
CA ASN A 200 -4.45 -2.87 -28.17
C ASN A 200 -5.10 -4.25 -28.27
N VAL A 201 -4.37 -5.30 -27.91
CA VAL A 201 -4.90 -6.67 -27.92
C VAL A 201 -6.08 -6.81 -26.94
N ILE A 202 -6.00 -6.20 -25.75
CA ILE A 202 -7.15 -6.18 -24.82
C ILE A 202 -8.35 -5.45 -25.44
N ARG A 203 -8.14 -4.27 -26.03
CA ARG A 203 -9.23 -3.45 -26.61
C ARG A 203 -9.90 -4.09 -27.82
N ASP A 204 -9.14 -4.86 -28.60
CA ASP A 204 -9.63 -5.56 -29.78
C ASP A 204 -10.25 -6.93 -29.43
N SER A 205 -10.12 -7.37 -28.18
CA SER A 205 -10.73 -8.62 -27.70
C SER A 205 -12.22 -8.48 -27.43
N ASP A 206 -12.93 -9.60 -27.50
CA ASP A 206 -14.34 -9.72 -27.09
C ASP A 206 -14.56 -9.52 -25.58
N ALA A 207 -13.49 -9.62 -24.78
CA ALA A 207 -13.55 -9.42 -23.34
C ALA A 207 -13.69 -7.94 -22.95
N PHE A 208 -13.38 -6.99 -23.84
CA PHE A 208 -13.42 -5.55 -23.56
C PHE A 208 -14.71 -4.89 -24.08
N ASP A 209 -15.46 -4.25 -23.18
CA ASP A 209 -16.61 -3.41 -23.52
C ASP A 209 -16.32 -1.95 -23.16
N LYS A 210 -16.19 -1.09 -24.19
CA LYS A 210 -15.97 0.36 -24.05
C LYS A 210 -17.08 1.11 -23.32
N HIS A 211 -18.25 0.50 -23.16
CA HIS A 211 -19.37 1.06 -22.41
C HIS A 211 -19.36 0.66 -20.93
N GLN A 212 -18.47 -0.25 -20.53
CA GLN A 212 -18.23 -0.59 -19.12
C GLN A 212 -17.09 0.24 -18.54
N LEU A 213 -17.41 0.95 -17.46
CA LEU A 213 -16.42 1.76 -16.76
C LEU A 213 -15.30 0.91 -16.16
N VAL A 214 -15.63 -0.29 -15.63
CA VAL A 214 -14.64 -1.23 -15.07
C VAL A 214 -13.60 -1.62 -16.12
N ASP A 215 -14.04 -1.98 -17.33
CA ASP A 215 -13.15 -2.35 -18.43
C ASP A 215 -12.23 -1.19 -18.82
N CYS A 216 -12.77 0.04 -18.89
CA CYS A 216 -11.98 1.24 -19.18
C CYS A 216 -10.90 1.51 -18.13
N GLU A 217 -11.25 1.42 -16.85
CA GLU A 217 -10.34 1.66 -15.72
C GLU A 217 -9.26 0.58 -15.63
N LEU A 218 -9.63 -0.69 -15.84
CA LEU A 218 -8.66 -1.79 -15.90
C LEU A 218 -7.73 -1.63 -17.10
N ALA A 219 -8.24 -1.29 -18.28
CA ALA A 219 -7.40 -1.03 -19.45
C ALA A 219 -6.40 0.13 -19.21
N ALA A 220 -6.82 1.18 -18.50
CA ALA A 220 -5.93 2.26 -18.07
C ALA A 220 -4.86 1.79 -17.07
N LEU A 221 -5.20 0.86 -16.16
CA LEU A 221 -4.23 0.23 -15.26
C LEU A 221 -3.11 -0.47 -16.05
N PHE A 222 -3.46 -1.26 -17.07
CA PHE A 222 -2.49 -1.93 -17.94
C PHE A 222 -1.62 -0.95 -18.75
N PHE A 223 -2.13 0.24 -19.10
CA PHE A 223 -1.32 1.30 -19.71
C PHE A 223 -0.22 1.79 -18.74
N SER A 224 -0.59 2.02 -17.48
CA SER A 224 0.33 2.49 -16.45
C SER A 224 1.35 1.44 -15.99
N ALA A 225 1.22 0.18 -16.44
CA ALA A 225 2.12 -0.92 -16.16
C ALA A 225 3.38 -0.92 -17.06
N LEU A 226 3.38 -0.19 -18.18
CA LEU A 226 4.51 -0.12 -19.10
C LEU A 226 5.61 0.82 -18.56
N PRO A 227 6.90 0.46 -18.66
CA PRO A 227 8.03 1.35 -18.35
C PRO A 227 8.21 2.43 -19.43
#